data_AF-A0A951EAJ3-F1
#
_entry.id   AF-A0A951EAJ3-F1
#
_cell.length_a   1.000
_cell.length_b   1.000
_cell.length_c   1.000
_cell.angle_alpha   90.00
_cell.angle_beta   90.00
_cell.angle_gamma   90.00
#
_symmetry.space_group_name_H-M   'P 1'
#
loop_
_entity.id
_entity.type
_entity.pdbx_description
1 polymer ?
#
loop_
_entity_poly.entity_id
_entity_poly.type
_entity_poly.pdbx_seq_one_letter_code
_entity_poly.pdbx_strand_id
1 'polypeptide(L)'
;SVIATRRDRSHALHDFLDMLSHRLVALFARAGMKYRPARSAAASALAHPSRTDPVEGALLAFAGYPTPQMADRVSGDRSPLLFYSGFFSAHPRSAERLESLLSDWLGQAVRVEQFAGAWLLLRREDRTRLAQGLLPGPWSRLGVDAAIGTRAWDLQGRVLLRIGPMSRAAFEALMPDRPVLARLVSLVRAFLPPEIGFAVNPMLEPTQVAPLVLDRAAEPRPRLGWNTWLPLSAPARRRAADDARFEEVVIQHAAAAT
;
A
#
# COMPACT_ATOMS: atom_id res chain seq x y z
N SER A 1 -57.83 -28.59 -17.85
CA SER A 1 -56.37 -28.73 -17.58
C SER A 1 -55.61 -27.80 -18.50
N VAL A 2 -54.41 -27.32 -18.11
CA VAL A 2 -53.58 -26.40 -18.94
C VAL A 2 -53.30 -26.98 -20.35
N ILE A 3 -53.26 -28.31 -20.46
CA ILE A 3 -53.09 -29.06 -21.71
C ILE A 3 -54.30 -28.90 -22.65
N ALA A 4 -55.52 -28.82 -22.10
CA ALA A 4 -56.74 -28.63 -22.89
C ALA A 4 -56.86 -27.19 -23.44
N THR A 5 -56.57 -26.17 -22.61
CA THR A 5 -56.60 -24.75 -23.04
C THR A 5 -55.53 -24.40 -24.07
N ARG A 6 -54.37 -25.08 -24.02
CA ARG A 6 -53.30 -24.91 -25.02
C ARG A 6 -53.68 -25.51 -26.38
N ARG A 7 -54.53 -26.54 -26.42
CA ARG A 7 -55.09 -27.10 -27.67
C ARG A 7 -56.10 -26.16 -28.31
N ASP A 8 -56.87 -25.42 -27.51
CA ASP A 8 -57.83 -24.40 -27.97
C ASP A 8 -57.18 -23.03 -28.30
N ARG A 9 -55.85 -22.97 -28.45
CA ARG A 9 -55.06 -21.74 -28.72
C ARG A 9 -55.26 -20.61 -27.70
N SER A 10 -55.76 -20.92 -26.50
CA SER A 10 -55.91 -19.95 -25.42
C SER A 10 -54.66 -19.97 -24.52
N HIS A 11 -53.78 -18.98 -24.72
CA HIS A 11 -52.50 -18.87 -24.02
C HIS A 11 -52.59 -18.12 -22.68
N ALA A 12 -53.69 -17.41 -22.42
CA ALA A 12 -53.83 -16.53 -21.26
C ALA A 12 -53.53 -17.22 -19.91
N LEU A 13 -54.02 -18.45 -19.70
CA LEU A 13 -53.75 -19.21 -18.47
C LEU A 13 -52.29 -19.69 -18.38
N HIS A 14 -51.71 -20.11 -19.51
CA HIS A 14 -50.31 -20.52 -19.58
C HIS A 14 -49.38 -19.35 -19.29
N ASP A 15 -49.61 -18.21 -19.94
CA ASP A 15 -48.78 -17.01 -19.78
C ASP A 15 -48.90 -16.41 -18.37
N PHE A 16 -50.09 -16.49 -17.76
CA PHE A 16 -50.28 -16.15 -16.35
C PHE A 16 -49.47 -17.04 -15.41
N LEU A 17 -49.51 -18.36 -15.60
CA LEU A 17 -48.74 -19.32 -14.80
C LEU A 17 -47.23 -19.18 -15.04
N ASP A 18 -46.82 -18.86 -16.27
CA ASP A 18 -45.41 -18.63 -16.63
C ASP A 18 -44.88 -17.35 -15.97
N MET A 19 -45.65 -16.26 -15.99
CA MET A 19 -45.31 -15.02 -15.28
C MET A 19 -45.12 -15.27 -13.77
N LEU A 20 -46.00 -16.05 -13.14
CA LEU A 20 -45.88 -16.42 -11.73
C LEU A 20 -44.65 -17.29 -11.47
N SER A 21 -44.43 -18.31 -12.31
CA SER A 21 -43.32 -19.25 -12.20
C SER A 21 -41.97 -18.53 -12.36
N HIS A 22 -41.85 -17.66 -13.36
CA HIS A 22 -40.65 -16.86 -13.60
C HIS A 22 -40.32 -15.97 -12.40
N ARG A 23 -41.33 -15.30 -11.81
CA ARG A 23 -41.14 -14.45 -10.62
C ARG A 23 -40.72 -15.26 -9.38
N LEU A 24 -41.31 -16.44 -9.16
CA LEU A 24 -40.94 -17.32 -8.05
C LEU A 24 -39.50 -17.83 -8.17
N VAL A 25 -39.08 -18.25 -9.37
CA VAL A 25 -37.70 -18.68 -9.63
C VAL A 25 -36.71 -17.52 -9.41
N ALA A 26 -37.03 -16.32 -9.89
CA ALA A 26 -36.18 -15.14 -9.68
C ALA A 26 -36.05 -14.77 -8.19
N LEU A 27 -37.14 -14.86 -7.41
CA LEU A 27 -37.11 -14.62 -5.96
C LEU A 27 -36.33 -15.69 -5.22
N PHE A 28 -36.46 -16.97 -5.60
CA PHE A 28 -35.67 -18.06 -5.03
C PHE A 28 -34.17 -17.86 -5.28
N ALA A 29 -33.79 -17.50 -6.51
CA ALA A 29 -32.40 -17.17 -6.84
C ALA A 29 -31.89 -15.99 -6.01
N ARG A 30 -32.66 -14.91 -5.88
CA ARG A 30 -32.31 -13.74 -5.04
C ARG A 30 -32.17 -14.09 -3.56
N ALA A 31 -33.08 -14.90 -3.00
CA ALA A 31 -33.01 -15.36 -1.63
C ALA A 31 -31.74 -16.20 -1.38
N GLY A 32 -31.36 -17.05 -2.34
CA GLY A 32 -30.14 -17.85 -2.30
C GLY A 32 -28.84 -17.02 -2.34
N MET A 33 -28.90 -15.78 -2.84
CA MET A 33 -27.75 -14.85 -2.88
C MET A 33 -27.69 -13.92 -1.66
N LYS A 34 -28.83 -13.53 -1.08
CA LYS A 34 -28.93 -12.51 -0.02
C LYS A 34 -28.02 -12.76 1.18
N TYR A 35 -27.89 -14.01 1.62
CA TYR A 35 -27.09 -14.40 2.79
C TYR A 35 -25.73 -14.99 2.43
N ARG A 36 -25.32 -14.88 1.17
CA ARG A 36 -24.04 -15.40 0.66
C ARG A 36 -23.29 -14.25 -0.02
N PRO A 37 -22.53 -13.43 0.74
CA PRO A 37 -21.93 -12.19 0.23
C PRO A 37 -21.06 -12.41 -1.01
N ALA A 38 -20.28 -13.50 -1.05
CA ALA A 38 -19.48 -13.86 -2.23
C ALA A 38 -20.33 -14.06 -3.50
N ARG A 39 -21.52 -14.69 -3.38
CA ARG A 39 -22.44 -14.88 -4.51
C ARG A 39 -23.15 -13.58 -4.89
N SER A 40 -23.52 -12.77 -3.90
CA SER A 40 -24.11 -11.45 -4.13
C SER A 40 -23.16 -10.55 -4.92
N ALA A 41 -21.89 -10.49 -4.51
CA ALA A 41 -20.87 -9.69 -5.19
C ALA A 41 -20.63 -10.18 -6.64
N ALA A 42 -20.47 -11.49 -6.85
CA ALA A 42 -20.29 -12.06 -8.18
C ALA A 42 -21.49 -11.80 -9.12
N ALA A 43 -22.72 -11.96 -8.61
CA ALA A 43 -23.92 -11.68 -9.38
C ALA A 43 -24.10 -10.19 -9.69
N SER A 44 -23.74 -9.31 -8.74
CA SER A 44 -23.76 -7.86 -8.96
C SER A 44 -22.78 -7.44 -10.06
N ALA A 45 -21.55 -7.98 -10.04
CA ALA A 45 -20.54 -7.70 -11.06
C ALA A 45 -20.99 -8.09 -12.48
N LEU A 46 -21.73 -9.21 -12.61
CA LEU A 46 -22.30 -9.65 -13.88
C LEU A 46 -23.47 -8.77 -14.36
N ALA A 47 -24.34 -8.35 -13.44
CA ALA A 47 -25.55 -7.62 -13.79
C ALA A 47 -25.32 -6.10 -13.98
N HIS A 48 -24.41 -5.51 -13.20
CA HIS A 48 -24.16 -4.07 -13.17
C HIS A 48 -22.65 -3.79 -12.99
N PRO A 49 -21.83 -4.03 -14.02
CA PRO A 49 -20.37 -3.90 -13.92
C PRO A 49 -19.90 -2.49 -13.53
N SER A 50 -20.70 -1.45 -13.74
CA SER A 50 -20.38 -0.06 -13.39
C SER A 50 -20.84 0.38 -12.00
N ARG A 51 -21.53 -0.48 -11.24
CA ARG A 51 -22.11 -0.12 -9.94
C ARG A 51 -21.38 -0.83 -8.80
N THR A 52 -20.91 -0.06 -7.83
CA THR A 52 -20.34 -0.62 -6.59
C THR A 52 -21.36 -1.47 -5.85
N ASP A 53 -20.98 -2.70 -5.55
CA ASP A 53 -21.82 -3.64 -4.81
C ASP A 53 -21.94 -3.20 -3.34
N PRO A 54 -23.11 -3.35 -2.69
CA PRO A 54 -23.24 -3.01 -1.27
C PRO A 54 -22.25 -3.75 -0.36
N VAL A 55 -21.86 -4.98 -0.70
CA VAL A 55 -20.85 -5.73 0.06
C VAL A 55 -19.47 -5.08 -0.11
N GLU A 56 -19.10 -4.71 -1.34
CA GLU A 56 -17.86 -3.97 -1.62
C GLU A 56 -17.81 -2.66 -0.83
N GLY A 57 -18.89 -1.88 -0.87
CA GLY A 57 -18.99 -0.64 -0.09
C GLY A 57 -18.86 -0.85 1.42
N ALA A 58 -19.45 -1.93 1.96
CA ALA A 58 -19.30 -2.27 3.37
C ALA A 58 -17.86 -2.67 3.74
N LEU A 59 -17.19 -3.47 2.89
CA LEU A 59 -15.80 -3.87 3.11
C LEU A 59 -14.85 -2.67 3.06
N LEU A 60 -15.04 -1.76 2.10
CA LEU A 60 -14.27 -0.52 2.02
C LEU A 60 -14.53 0.37 3.24
N ALA A 61 -15.76 0.47 3.71
CA ALA A 61 -16.08 1.20 4.94
C ALA A 61 -15.38 0.59 6.17
N PHE A 62 -15.36 -0.74 6.30
CA PHE A 62 -14.61 -1.42 7.37
C PHE A 62 -13.10 -1.24 7.27
N ALA A 63 -12.57 -1.09 6.05
CA ALA A 63 -11.16 -0.78 5.82
C ALA A 63 -10.82 0.69 6.13
N GLY A 64 -11.81 1.56 6.40
CA GLY A 64 -11.62 2.99 6.65
C GLY A 64 -11.73 3.88 5.40
N TYR A 65 -12.20 3.32 4.27
CA TYR A 65 -12.30 4.00 2.97
C TYR A 65 -13.73 3.97 2.41
N PRO A 66 -14.73 4.54 3.11
CA PRO A 66 -16.16 4.34 2.79
C PRO A 66 -16.61 4.95 1.45
N THR A 67 -15.83 5.88 0.89
CA THR A 67 -16.15 6.51 -0.40
C THR A 67 -15.28 5.94 -1.52
N PRO A 68 -15.83 5.64 -2.70
CA PRO A 68 -15.06 5.13 -3.83
C PRO A 68 -13.87 6.02 -4.21
N GLN A 69 -14.04 7.34 -4.14
CA GLN A 69 -12.98 8.29 -4.46
C GLN A 69 -11.79 8.23 -3.49
N MET A 70 -12.02 7.90 -2.22
CA MET A 70 -10.93 7.68 -1.26
C MET A 70 -10.23 6.35 -1.54
N ALA A 71 -10.99 5.29 -1.83
CA ALA A 71 -10.45 3.97 -2.11
C ALA A 71 -9.63 3.93 -3.42
N ASP A 72 -10.12 4.58 -4.49
CA ASP A 72 -9.46 4.61 -5.81
C ASP A 72 -8.13 5.37 -5.80
N ARG A 73 -7.93 6.27 -4.83
CA ARG A 73 -6.66 6.98 -4.65
C ARG A 73 -5.58 6.09 -4.03
N VAL A 74 -5.96 5.04 -3.31
CA VAL A 74 -5.01 4.12 -2.70
C VAL A 74 -4.46 3.21 -3.79
N SER A 75 -3.16 3.29 -4.04
CA SER A 75 -2.44 2.44 -5.00
C SER A 75 -2.97 2.48 -6.44
N GLY A 76 -3.82 3.45 -6.78
CA GLY A 76 -4.50 3.57 -8.07
C GLY A 76 -5.51 2.45 -8.37
N ASP A 77 -5.82 1.60 -7.38
CA ASP A 77 -6.78 0.50 -7.47
C ASP A 77 -7.27 0.15 -6.05
N ARG A 78 -8.58 0.04 -5.88
CA ARG A 78 -9.22 -0.35 -4.61
C ARG A 78 -9.09 -1.85 -4.30
N SER A 79 -8.67 -2.69 -5.26
CA SER A 79 -8.56 -4.14 -5.10
C SER A 79 -7.75 -4.59 -3.86
N PRO A 80 -6.58 -4.00 -3.54
CA PRO A 80 -5.83 -4.36 -2.33
C PRO A 80 -6.60 -4.02 -1.05
N LEU A 81 -7.35 -2.91 -1.02
CA LEU A 81 -8.17 -2.54 0.14
C LEU A 81 -9.30 -3.55 0.38
N LEU A 82 -9.90 -4.07 -0.70
CA LEU A 82 -10.95 -5.08 -0.62
C LEU A 82 -10.39 -6.43 -0.15
N PHE A 83 -9.31 -6.88 -0.80
CA PHE A 83 -8.70 -8.18 -0.51
C PHE A 83 -8.13 -8.24 0.91
N TYR A 84 -7.41 -7.20 1.34
CA TYR A 84 -6.85 -7.09 2.69
C TYR A 84 -7.76 -6.36 3.67
N SER A 85 -9.07 -6.22 3.39
CA SER A 85 -10.01 -5.49 4.24
C SER A 85 -10.04 -5.98 5.69
N GLY A 86 -9.79 -7.27 5.93
CA GLY A 86 -9.62 -7.84 7.27
C GLY A 86 -8.38 -7.31 8.02
N PHE A 87 -7.28 -7.04 7.32
CA PHE A 87 -6.09 -6.43 7.92
C PHE A 87 -6.31 -4.94 8.17
N PHE A 88 -7.02 -4.27 7.26
CA PHE A 88 -7.39 -2.85 7.41
C PHE A 88 -8.51 -2.60 8.43
N SER A 89 -9.35 -3.57 8.76
CA SER A 89 -10.34 -3.40 9.83
C SER A 89 -9.76 -3.68 11.22
N ALA A 90 -8.80 -4.60 11.30
CA ALA A 90 -8.27 -5.05 12.57
C ALA A 90 -7.33 -4.03 13.24
N HIS A 91 -7.59 -3.76 14.52
CA HIS A 91 -6.77 -2.93 15.39
C HIS A 91 -6.23 -3.77 16.57
N PRO A 92 -4.99 -3.54 17.03
CA PRO A 92 -4.01 -2.57 16.53
C PRO A 92 -3.40 -2.96 15.17
N ARG A 93 -2.78 -1.98 14.48
CA ARG A 93 -1.98 -2.18 13.26
C ARG A 93 -0.63 -2.79 13.62
N SER A 94 -0.46 -4.09 13.41
CA SER A 94 0.79 -4.79 13.72
C SER A 94 1.78 -4.78 12.55
N ALA A 95 3.08 -4.75 12.87
CA ALA A 95 4.14 -4.88 11.88
C ALA A 95 4.04 -6.21 11.10
N GLU A 96 3.68 -7.30 11.76
CA GLU A 96 3.50 -8.63 11.13
C GLU A 96 2.40 -8.64 10.05
N ARG A 97 1.28 -7.93 10.29
CA ARG A 97 0.23 -7.79 9.27
C ARG A 97 0.70 -6.97 8.09
N LEU A 98 1.48 -5.92 8.34
CA LEU A 98 2.09 -5.14 7.27
C LEU A 98 3.09 -5.99 6.48
N GLU A 99 3.96 -6.75 7.14
CA GLU A 99 4.87 -7.70 6.49
C GLU A 99 4.12 -8.68 5.60
N SER A 100 3.06 -9.30 6.13
CA SER A 100 2.26 -10.30 5.40
C SER A 100 1.54 -9.69 4.20
N LEU A 101 0.93 -8.52 4.37
CA LEU A 101 0.22 -7.79 3.31
C LEU A 101 1.18 -7.40 2.18
N LEU A 102 2.32 -6.80 2.53
CA LEU A 102 3.28 -6.34 1.53
C LEU A 102 3.98 -7.50 0.84
N SER A 103 4.25 -8.59 1.57
CA SER A 103 4.90 -9.76 0.99
C SER A 103 4.01 -10.45 -0.04
N ASP A 104 2.72 -10.59 0.28
CA ASP A 104 1.73 -11.16 -0.63
C ASP A 104 1.48 -10.23 -1.83
N TRP A 105 1.31 -8.93 -1.61
CA TRP A 105 1.05 -7.96 -2.68
C TRP A 105 2.23 -7.80 -3.66
N LEU A 106 3.47 -7.82 -3.17
CA LEU A 106 4.68 -7.75 -4.02
C LEU A 106 5.09 -9.10 -4.60
N GLY A 107 4.65 -10.22 -4.01
CA GLY A 107 5.20 -11.54 -4.30
C GLY A 107 6.70 -11.66 -3.94
N GLN A 108 7.16 -10.89 -2.96
CA GLN A 108 8.56 -10.85 -2.50
C GLN A 108 8.58 -10.89 -0.97
N ALA A 109 9.65 -11.40 -0.35
CA ALA A 109 9.76 -11.36 1.10
C ALA A 109 9.94 -9.92 1.60
N VAL A 110 9.07 -9.46 2.50
CA VAL A 110 9.15 -8.15 3.15
C VAL A 110 9.32 -8.30 4.65
N ARG A 111 10.27 -7.56 5.21
CA ARG A 111 10.50 -7.44 6.66
C ARG A 111 10.35 -5.98 7.09
N VAL A 112 9.64 -5.77 8.19
CA VAL A 112 9.37 -4.46 8.78
C VAL A 112 10.27 -4.33 10.00
N GLU A 113 11.35 -3.57 9.86
CA GLU A 113 12.21 -3.19 10.97
C GLU A 113 11.56 -2.01 11.71
N GLN A 114 11.06 -2.30 12.91
CA GLN A 114 10.48 -1.31 13.81
C GLN A 114 11.57 -0.51 14.51
N PHE A 115 11.24 0.70 14.94
CA PHE A 115 12.17 1.59 15.66
C PHE A 115 13.45 1.93 14.88
N ALA A 116 13.34 2.05 13.55
CA ALA A 116 14.48 2.38 12.68
C ALA A 116 14.99 3.82 12.86
N GLY A 117 14.24 4.62 13.61
CA GLY A 117 14.52 6.00 13.96
C GLY A 117 14.47 6.98 12.79
N ALA A 118 14.15 8.23 13.06
CA ALA A 118 14.11 9.32 12.09
C ALA A 118 14.74 10.60 12.65
N TRP A 119 15.34 11.38 11.77
CA TRP A 119 15.76 12.73 12.09
C TRP A 119 14.54 13.67 12.02
N LEU A 120 14.11 14.18 13.16
CA LEU A 120 13.10 15.22 13.26
C LEU A 120 13.76 16.60 13.18
N LEU A 121 13.25 17.47 12.32
CA LEU A 121 13.73 18.84 12.22
C LEU A 121 13.19 19.67 13.39
N LEU A 122 14.09 20.25 14.19
CA LEU A 122 13.71 21.17 15.26
C LEU A 122 13.40 22.54 14.64
N ARG A 123 12.18 23.03 14.91
CA ARG A 123 11.79 24.39 14.50
C ARG A 123 12.68 25.39 15.19
N ARG A 124 12.80 26.59 14.62
CA ARG A 124 13.64 27.64 15.22
C ARG A 124 13.24 28.00 16.64
N GLU A 125 11.95 27.90 16.95
CA GLU A 125 11.36 28.13 18.27
C GLU A 125 11.70 27.04 19.28
N ASP A 126 11.87 25.79 18.85
CA ASP A 126 12.18 24.62 19.68
C ASP A 126 13.68 24.35 19.83
N ARG A 127 14.52 25.27 19.33
CA ARG A 127 15.98 25.15 19.44
C ARG A 127 16.46 25.82 20.70
N THR A 128 17.36 25.14 21.40
CA THR A 128 18.13 25.71 22.50
C THR A 128 18.86 26.96 22.05
N ARG A 129 18.71 28.03 22.83
CA ARG A 129 19.47 29.27 22.65
C ARG A 129 20.06 29.70 23.99
N LEU A 130 21.21 30.36 23.91
CA LEU A 130 21.79 31.02 25.08
C LEU A 130 20.91 32.21 25.48
N ALA A 131 20.94 32.54 26.77
CA ALA A 131 20.32 33.74 27.29
C ALA A 131 20.85 34.99 26.59
N GLN A 132 19.97 35.97 26.34
CA GLN A 132 20.33 37.26 25.78
C GLN A 132 20.17 38.33 26.87
N GLY A 133 21.28 38.68 27.52
CA GLY A 133 21.26 39.59 28.67
C GLY A 133 20.51 38.99 29.86
N LEU A 134 19.47 39.69 30.34
CA LEU A 134 18.62 39.24 31.44
C LEU A 134 17.48 38.31 31.00
N LEU A 135 17.26 38.14 29.69
CA LEU A 135 16.22 37.26 29.16
C LEU A 135 16.75 35.82 29.12
N PRO A 136 16.09 34.85 29.81
CA PRO A 136 16.49 33.46 29.75
C PRO A 136 16.37 32.94 28.31
N GLY A 137 17.32 32.10 27.91
CA GLY A 137 17.28 31.44 26.61
C GLY A 137 16.15 30.41 26.57
N PRO A 138 15.36 30.33 25.50
CA PRO A 138 14.38 29.25 25.35
C PRO A 138 15.10 27.89 25.25
N TRP A 139 14.49 26.86 25.84
CA TRP A 139 14.95 25.47 25.79
C TRP A 139 16.41 25.29 26.25
N SER A 140 16.83 26.00 27.30
CA SER A 140 18.24 26.07 27.73
C SER A 140 18.55 25.30 29.03
N ARG A 141 17.67 24.39 29.46
CA ARG A 141 17.83 23.61 30.69
C ARG A 141 18.33 22.21 30.36
N LEU A 142 19.59 21.95 30.73
CA LEU A 142 20.22 20.65 30.55
C LEU A 142 19.44 19.55 31.30
N GLY A 143 19.20 18.42 30.63
CA GLY A 143 18.46 17.28 31.18
C GLY A 143 16.95 17.47 31.25
N VAL A 144 16.42 18.62 30.82
CA VAL A 144 14.98 18.91 30.80
C VAL A 144 14.53 19.14 29.36
N ASP A 145 15.12 20.12 28.68
CA ASP A 145 14.56 20.65 27.46
C ASP A 145 15.61 21.10 26.42
N ALA A 146 16.89 21.06 26.80
CA ALA A 146 17.99 21.41 25.91
C ALA A 146 18.26 20.34 24.83
N ALA A 147 18.29 20.76 23.57
CA ALA A 147 18.62 19.96 22.40
C ALA A 147 19.81 20.54 21.63
N ILE A 148 20.69 19.67 21.15
CA ILE A 148 21.88 20.06 20.39
C ILE A 148 21.57 20.08 18.89
N GLY A 149 21.86 21.21 18.24
CA GLY A 149 21.82 21.33 16.78
C GLY A 149 20.45 21.72 16.23
N THR A 150 20.15 21.25 15.02
CA THR A 150 18.91 21.60 14.29
C THR A 150 17.97 20.43 14.07
N ARG A 151 18.34 19.24 14.54
CA ARG A 151 17.58 18.00 14.38
C ARG A 151 17.71 17.15 15.65
N ALA A 152 16.66 16.42 15.98
CA ALA A 152 16.65 15.43 17.05
C ALA A 152 16.43 14.03 16.45
N TRP A 153 17.02 13.01 17.08
CA TRP A 153 16.81 11.63 16.69
C TRP A 153 15.65 11.04 17.48
N ASP A 154 14.58 10.65 16.78
CA ASP A 154 13.45 9.95 17.38
C ASP A 154 13.47 8.48 16.92
N LEU A 155 13.59 7.55 17.86
CA LEU A 155 13.61 6.11 17.58
C LEU A 155 12.26 5.59 17.07
N GLN A 156 11.15 6.19 17.50
CA GLN A 156 9.80 5.69 17.19
C GLN A 156 9.22 6.27 15.89
N GLY A 157 9.81 7.36 15.38
CA GLY A 157 9.26 8.11 14.25
C GLY A 157 9.31 7.41 12.89
N ARG A 158 9.95 6.23 12.77
CA ARG A 158 10.05 5.54 11.47
C ARG A 158 10.18 4.02 11.55
N VAL A 159 9.58 3.36 10.56
CA VAL A 159 9.80 1.95 10.22
C VAL A 159 10.58 1.80 8.91
N LEU A 160 11.35 0.72 8.77
CA LEU A 160 12.10 0.41 7.55
C LEU A 160 11.55 -0.88 6.92
N LEU A 161 11.13 -0.78 5.65
CA LEU A 161 10.63 -1.90 4.86
C LEU A 161 11.77 -2.51 4.06
N ARG A 162 12.30 -3.65 4.53
CA ARG A 162 13.34 -4.41 3.83
C ARG A 162 12.67 -5.41 2.89
N ILE A 163 12.93 -5.28 1.59
CA ILE A 163 12.29 -6.11 0.56
C ILE A 163 13.37 -6.94 -0.12
N GLY A 164 13.20 -8.25 -0.22
CA GLY A 164 14.13 -9.15 -0.90
C GLY A 164 15.00 -10.00 0.04
N PRO A 165 16.10 -10.60 -0.44
CA PRO A 165 16.80 -10.32 -1.71
C PRO A 165 15.96 -10.63 -2.96
N MET A 166 16.09 -9.79 -4.00
CA MET A 166 15.32 -9.90 -5.24
C MET A 166 16.20 -9.81 -6.49
N SER A 167 15.61 -10.14 -7.64
CA SER A 167 16.27 -10.00 -8.94
C SER A 167 16.43 -8.52 -9.33
N ARG A 168 17.36 -8.26 -10.25
CA ARG A 168 17.63 -6.93 -10.80
C ARG A 168 16.39 -6.31 -11.44
N ALA A 169 15.61 -7.10 -12.18
CA ALA A 169 14.36 -6.62 -12.77
C ALA A 169 13.34 -6.16 -11.71
N ALA A 170 13.19 -6.92 -10.62
CA ALA A 170 12.31 -6.54 -9.51
C ALA A 170 12.82 -5.30 -8.77
N PHE A 171 14.13 -5.20 -8.56
CA PHE A 171 14.79 -4.04 -7.96
C PHE A 171 14.57 -2.77 -8.79
N GLU A 172 14.79 -2.87 -10.11
CA GLU A 172 14.61 -1.76 -11.04
C GLU A 172 13.14 -1.32 -11.12
N ALA A 173 12.19 -2.25 -11.00
CA ALA A 173 10.76 -1.95 -10.91
C ALA A 173 10.38 -1.20 -9.63
N LEU A 174 11.15 -1.34 -8.54
CA LEU A 174 10.97 -0.63 -7.27
C LEU A 174 11.77 0.69 -7.19
N MET A 175 12.30 1.20 -8.30
CA MET A 175 12.93 2.52 -8.32
C MET A 175 11.91 3.65 -8.12
N PRO A 176 12.32 4.81 -7.57
CA PRO A 176 11.42 5.94 -7.28
C PRO A 176 10.65 6.53 -8.46
N ASP A 177 11.13 6.35 -9.67
CA ASP A 177 10.50 6.77 -10.93
C ASP A 177 9.57 5.71 -11.54
N ARG A 178 9.37 4.59 -10.85
CA ARG A 178 8.52 3.49 -11.34
C ARG A 178 7.18 3.45 -10.60
N PRO A 179 6.10 3.07 -11.31
CA PRO A 179 4.76 3.08 -10.73
C PRO A 179 4.59 2.08 -9.58
N VAL A 180 5.35 0.98 -9.57
CA VAL A 180 5.24 -0.06 -8.53
C VAL A 180 5.58 0.52 -7.16
N LEU A 181 6.65 1.32 -7.05
CA LEU A 181 7.01 1.94 -5.77
C LEU A 181 5.94 2.94 -5.31
N ALA A 182 5.38 3.74 -6.22
CA ALA A 182 4.32 4.68 -5.87
C ALA A 182 3.07 3.96 -5.33
N ARG A 183 2.68 2.83 -5.95
CA ARG A 183 1.58 1.99 -5.47
C ARG A 183 1.86 1.37 -4.11
N LEU A 184 3.08 0.89 -3.90
CA LEU A 184 3.54 0.34 -2.62
C LEU A 184 3.46 1.40 -1.52
N VAL A 185 4.02 2.59 -1.77
CA VAL A 185 4.03 3.72 -0.83
C VAL A 185 2.60 4.13 -0.47
N SER A 186 1.72 4.21 -1.46
CA SER A 186 0.32 4.52 -1.19
C SER A 186 -0.37 3.46 -0.33
N LEU A 187 -0.06 2.18 -0.53
CA LEU A 187 -0.62 1.07 0.26
C LEU A 187 -0.11 1.09 1.71
N VAL A 188 1.19 1.32 1.88
CA VAL A 188 1.83 1.43 3.20
C VAL A 188 1.28 2.64 3.95
N ARG A 189 1.16 3.79 3.28
CA ARG A 189 0.60 5.02 3.85
C ARG A 189 -0.88 4.87 4.22
N ALA A 190 -1.62 4.03 3.48
CA ALA A 190 -3.00 3.68 3.82
C ALA A 190 -3.11 2.79 5.07
N PHE A 191 -2.08 2.01 5.37
CA PHE A 191 -2.06 1.08 6.51
C PHE A 191 -1.48 1.71 7.79
N LEU A 192 -0.42 2.51 7.66
CA LEU A 192 0.28 3.15 8.76
C LEU A 192 -0.42 4.45 9.22
N PRO A 193 -0.36 4.77 10.53
CA PRO A 193 -0.73 6.10 11.02
C PRO A 193 0.09 7.21 10.35
N PRO A 194 -0.48 8.41 10.14
CA PRO A 194 0.20 9.51 9.47
C PRO A 194 1.43 10.04 10.23
N GLU A 195 1.52 9.80 11.54
CA GLU A 195 2.64 10.23 12.39
C GLU A 195 3.89 9.37 12.19
N ILE A 196 3.73 8.14 11.68
CA ILE A 196 4.83 7.19 11.51
C ILE A 196 5.34 7.32 10.08
N GLY A 197 6.60 7.76 9.94
CA GLY A 197 7.32 7.73 8.68
C GLY A 197 7.70 6.30 8.28
N PHE A 198 7.97 6.08 7.00
CA PHE A 198 8.62 4.85 6.57
C PHE A 198 9.69 5.09 5.51
N ALA A 199 10.59 4.14 5.38
CA ALA A 199 11.55 4.08 4.30
C ALA A 199 11.48 2.69 3.64
N VAL A 200 11.74 2.65 2.34
CA VAL A 200 11.79 1.41 1.55
C VAL A 200 13.23 1.09 1.24
N ASN A 201 13.63 -0.15 1.52
CA ASN A 201 14.96 -0.67 1.27
C ASN A 201 14.85 -1.96 0.43
N PRO A 202 14.82 -1.83 -0.91
CA PRO A 202 14.92 -3.00 -1.75
C PRO A 202 16.35 -3.54 -1.72
N MET A 203 16.48 -4.85 -1.54
CA MET A 203 17.75 -5.55 -1.43
C MET A 203 17.99 -6.36 -2.70
N LEU A 204 19.06 -6.06 -3.42
CA LEU A 204 19.43 -6.78 -4.63
C LEU A 204 20.21 -8.05 -4.30
N GLU A 205 19.91 -9.15 -4.98
CA GLU A 205 20.67 -10.38 -4.86
C GLU A 205 22.16 -10.15 -5.18
N PRO A 206 23.10 -10.67 -4.37
CA PRO A 206 24.52 -10.35 -4.53
C PRO A 206 25.11 -10.72 -5.90
N THR A 207 24.60 -11.79 -6.52
CA THR A 207 25.01 -12.28 -7.84
C THR A 207 24.59 -11.36 -8.98
N GLN A 208 23.59 -10.49 -8.75
CA GLN A 208 22.99 -9.63 -9.77
C GLN A 208 23.45 -8.17 -9.66
N VAL A 209 24.37 -7.87 -8.72
CA VAL A 209 25.01 -6.56 -8.61
C VAL A 209 25.95 -6.36 -9.79
N ALA A 210 25.56 -5.48 -10.71
CA ALA A 210 26.41 -5.13 -11.84
C ALA A 210 27.64 -4.32 -11.39
N PRO A 211 28.80 -4.50 -12.03
CA PRO A 211 29.95 -3.65 -11.80
C PRO A 211 29.61 -2.20 -12.17
N LEU A 212 30.14 -1.25 -11.40
CA LEU A 212 29.98 0.18 -11.70
C LEU A 212 30.69 0.52 -13.00
N VAL A 213 29.92 0.93 -14.00
CA VAL A 213 30.43 1.48 -15.26
C VAL A 213 29.88 2.88 -15.41
N LEU A 214 30.76 3.84 -15.68
CA LEU A 214 30.37 5.20 -16.05
C LEU A 214 29.97 5.20 -17.52
N ASP A 215 28.70 4.97 -17.77
CA ASP A 215 28.13 4.98 -19.12
C ASP A 215 26.90 5.89 -19.15
N ARG A 216 26.90 6.85 -20.10
CA ARG A 216 25.81 7.78 -20.32
C ARG A 216 24.63 7.15 -21.07
N ALA A 217 24.87 6.06 -21.80
CA ALA A 217 23.87 5.32 -22.56
C ALA A 217 23.33 4.10 -21.81
N ALA A 218 23.79 3.84 -20.58
CA ALA A 218 23.32 2.72 -19.78
C ALA A 218 21.82 2.85 -19.45
N GLU A 219 21.08 1.77 -19.71
CA GLU A 219 19.69 1.61 -19.30
C GLU A 219 19.58 0.44 -18.30
N PRO A 220 19.12 0.69 -17.05
CA PRO A 220 18.80 1.99 -16.48
C PRO A 220 20.04 2.82 -16.14
N ARG A 221 19.90 4.15 -16.17
CA ARG A 221 20.99 5.10 -15.85
C ARG A 221 21.56 4.88 -14.45
N PRO A 222 22.88 5.01 -14.26
CA PRO A 222 23.50 4.95 -12.93
C PRO A 222 23.06 6.15 -12.08
N ARG A 223 22.48 5.87 -10.92
CA ARG A 223 21.99 6.82 -9.92
C ARG A 223 22.68 6.55 -8.59
N LEU A 224 23.48 7.53 -8.18
CA LEU A 224 24.29 7.44 -6.96
C LEU A 224 23.41 7.18 -5.73
N GLY A 225 23.81 6.20 -4.92
CA GLY A 225 23.10 5.80 -3.70
C GLY A 225 21.83 4.97 -3.93
N TRP A 226 21.44 4.73 -5.18
CA TRP A 226 20.24 3.95 -5.52
C TRP A 226 20.60 2.64 -6.21
N ASN A 227 21.19 2.68 -7.41
CA ASN A 227 21.48 1.47 -8.21
C ASN A 227 22.97 1.30 -8.56
N THR A 228 23.85 2.07 -7.91
CA THR A 228 25.31 2.03 -8.13
C THR A 228 26.03 1.56 -6.88
N TRP A 229 26.92 0.58 -7.03
CA TRP A 229 27.76 0.07 -5.96
C TRP A 229 29.23 0.06 -6.38
N LEU A 230 30.11 0.46 -5.46
CA LEU A 230 31.54 0.42 -5.72
C LEU A 230 32.03 -1.04 -5.85
N PRO A 231 32.85 -1.35 -6.86
CA PRO A 231 33.44 -2.68 -6.98
C PRO A 231 34.37 -2.93 -5.80
N LEU A 232 34.14 -4.03 -5.06
CA LEU A 232 35.03 -4.49 -4.00
C LEU A 232 36.19 -5.26 -4.64
N SER A 233 37.43 -5.00 -4.20
CA SER A 233 38.65 -5.63 -4.75
C SER A 233 38.85 -7.12 -4.40
N ALA A 234 37.91 -7.76 -3.69
CA ALA A 234 37.97 -9.18 -3.27
C ALA A 234 36.56 -9.82 -3.39
N PRO A 235 36.44 -11.17 -3.47
CA PRO A 235 35.48 -11.83 -4.35
C PRO A 235 34.03 -11.47 -4.01
N ALA A 236 33.20 -11.48 -5.06
CA ALA A 236 31.75 -11.32 -5.11
C ALA A 236 31.06 -11.08 -3.76
N ARG A 237 30.38 -9.94 -3.65
CA ARG A 237 29.59 -9.53 -2.49
C ARG A 237 28.84 -10.74 -1.92
N ARG A 238 29.11 -11.13 -0.67
CA ARG A 238 28.43 -12.29 -0.03
C ARG A 238 27.06 -11.95 0.54
N ARG A 239 26.76 -10.66 0.69
CA ARG A 239 25.50 -10.14 1.24
C ARG A 239 24.72 -9.42 0.15
N ALA A 240 23.39 -9.48 0.27
CA ALA A 240 22.50 -8.71 -0.57
C ALA A 240 22.87 -7.21 -0.49
N ALA A 241 22.74 -6.50 -1.60
CA ALA A 241 23.03 -5.08 -1.63
C ALA A 241 21.86 -4.31 -1.01
N ASP A 242 22.04 -3.82 0.22
CA ASP A 242 21.02 -3.16 1.04
C ASP A 242 21.28 -1.65 1.24
N ASP A 243 22.19 -1.06 0.45
CA ASP A 243 22.53 0.36 0.57
C ASP A 243 21.41 1.29 0.06
N ALA A 244 20.57 0.81 -0.86
CA ALA A 244 19.53 1.60 -1.50
C ALA A 244 18.39 1.88 -0.52
N ARG A 245 18.28 3.11 -0.02
CA ARG A 245 17.22 3.51 0.91
C ARG A 245 16.42 4.67 0.33
N PHE A 246 15.13 4.42 0.12
CA PHE A 246 14.19 5.43 -0.36
C PHE A 246 13.37 5.93 0.83
N GLU A 247 13.68 7.14 1.28
CA GLU A 247 12.85 7.83 2.26
C GLU A 247 11.56 8.33 1.60
N GLU A 248 10.46 8.33 2.35
CA GLU A 248 9.16 8.80 1.86
C GLU A 248 9.22 10.17 1.16
N VAL A 249 10.01 11.10 1.71
CA VAL A 249 10.19 12.44 1.14
C VAL A 249 10.78 12.36 -0.27
N VAL A 250 11.76 11.49 -0.49
CA VAL A 250 12.40 11.30 -1.81
C VAL A 250 11.40 10.72 -2.80
N ILE A 251 10.52 9.82 -2.35
CA ILE A 251 9.52 9.18 -3.19
C ILE A 251 8.44 10.18 -3.61
N GLN A 252 8.00 11.06 -2.71
CA GLN A 252 7.04 12.12 -3.02
C GLN A 252 7.60 13.15 -4.01
N HIS A 253 8.88 13.52 -3.91
CA HIS A 253 9.52 14.44 -4.85
C HIS A 253 9.75 13.81 -6.24
N ALA A 254 10.11 12.52 -6.29
CA ALA A 254 10.26 11.80 -7.56
C ALA A 254 8.92 11.67 -8.31
N ALA A 255 7.83 11.42 -7.57
CA ALA A 255 6.48 11.37 -8.14
C ALA A 255 5.98 12.73 -8.67
N ALA A 256 6.48 13.86 -8.13
CA ALA A 256 6.11 15.20 -8.58
C ALA A 256 6.91 15.72 -9.78
N ALA A 257 8.01 15.04 -10.14
CA ALA A 257 8.90 15.41 -11.24
C ALA A 257 8.58 14.70 -12.57
N THR A 258 7.50 13.90 -12.60
CA THR A 258 7.01 13.16 -13.78
C THR A 258 5.68 13.75 -14.21
#